data_AF-A0A1G4ZCD1-F1
#
_entry.id   AF-A0A1G4ZCD1-F1
#
_cell.length_a   1.000
_cell.length_b   1.000
_cell.length_c   1.000
_cell.angle_alpha   90.00
_cell.angle_beta   90.00
_cell.angle_gamma   90.00
#
_symmetry.space_group_name_H-M   'P 1'
#
loop_
_entity.id
_entity.type
_entity.pdbx_description
1 polymer ?
#
loop_
_entity_poly.entity_id
_entity_poly.type
_entity_poly.pdbx_seq_one_letter_code
_entity_poly.pdbx_strand_id
1 'polypeptide(L)' 'MKEIRAYIQPFMLSKVTQALLEIPGFPGMSVSDCEGFDGDSHGRRFHAVHTKKAH' A
#
# COMPACT_ATOMS: atom_id res chain seq x y z
N MET A 1 -14.37 -11.73 4.67
CA MET A 1 -13.61 -10.48 4.80
C MET A 1 -12.33 -10.61 3.98
N LYS A 2 -12.02 -9.66 3.09
CA LYS A 2 -10.80 -9.70 2.25
C LYS A 2 -9.91 -8.50 2.56
N GLU A 3 -8.62 -8.75 2.77
CA GLU A 3 -7.59 -7.71 2.92
C GLU A 3 -6.86 -7.54 1.59
N ILE A 4 -6.57 -6.29 1.22
CA ILE A 4 -5.70 -5.96 0.11
C ILE A 4 -4.40 -5.43 0.69
N ARG A 5 -3.29 -6.07 0.32
CA ARG A 5 -1.93 -5.63 0.64
C ARG A 5 -1.20 -5.29 -0.66
N ALA A 6 -0.70 -4.06 -0.74
CA ALA A 6 0.08 -3.59 -1.89
C ALA A 6 1.47 -3.15 -1.43
N TYR A 7 2.51 -3.61 -2.13
CA TYR A 7 3.88 -3.12 -1.93
C TYR A 7 4.17 -2.09 -3.01
N ILE A 8 4.48 -0.87 -2.60
CA ILE A 8 4.66 0.26 -3.50
C ILE A 8 5.99 0.96 -3.21
N GLN A 9 6.53 1.60 -4.24
CA GLN A 9 7.67 2.49 -4.06
C GLN A 9 7.31 3.67 -3.15
N PRO A 10 8.24 4.19 -2.33
CA PRO A 10 7.91 5.19 -1.33
C PRO A 10 7.21 6.45 -1.87
N PHE A 11 7.65 6.94 -3.03
CA PHE A 11 7.07 8.13 -3.66
C PHE A 11 5.63 7.94 -4.18
N MET A 12 5.14 6.70 -4.28
CA MET A 12 3.77 6.40 -4.72
C MET A 12 2.75 6.50 -3.58
N LEU A 13 3.19 6.54 -2.32
CA LEU A 13 2.30 6.48 -1.17
C LEU A 13 1.27 7.61 -1.15
N SER A 14 1.68 8.84 -1.43
CA SER A 14 0.77 9.99 -1.45
C SER A 14 -0.32 9.84 -2.52
N LYS A 15 0.06 9.39 -3.72
CA LYS A 15 -0.87 9.15 -4.84
C LYS A 15 -1.88 8.05 -4.52
N VAL A 16 -1.40 6.93 -3.96
CA VAL A 16 -2.27 5.81 -3.56
C VAL A 16 -3.22 6.24 -2.44
N THR A 17 -2.70 6.99 -1.47
CA THR A 17 -3.50 7.49 -0.34
C THR A 17 -4.65 8.36 -0.81
N GLN A 18 -4.38 9.33 -1.68
CA GLN A 18 -5.39 10.22 -2.22
C GLN A 18 -6.45 9.44 -3.01
N ALA A 19 -6.04 8.55 -3.92
CA ALA A 19 -6.96 7.77 -4.74
C ALA A 19 -7.90 6.88 -3.90
N LEU A 20 -7.40 6.30 -2.79
CA LEU A 20 -8.22 5.49 -1.89
C LEU A 20 -9.18 6.33 -1.05
N LEU A 21 -8.76 7.53 -0.61
CA LEU A 21 -9.62 8.45 0.15
C LEU A 21 -10.78 9.01 -0.69
N GLU A 22 -10.61 9.11 -2.01
CA GLU A 22 -11.67 9.55 -2.93
C GLU A 22 -12.78 8.50 -3.11
N ILE A 23 -12.58 7.25 -2.66
CA ILE A 23 -13.59 6.19 -2.71
C ILE A 23 -14.62 6.41 -1.58
N PRO A 24 -15.92 6.62 -1.89
CA PRO A 24 -16.95 6.78 -0.87
C PRO A 24 -17.05 5.54 0.04
N GLY A 25 -17.07 5.76 1.35
CA GLY A 25 -17.17 4.68 2.33
C GLY A 25 -15.88 3.86 2.48
N PHE A 26 -14.73 4.37 2.02
CA PHE A 26 -13.45 3.71 2.22
C PHE A 26 -13.13 3.57 3.72
N PRO A 27 -12.86 2.35 4.23
CA PRO A 27 -12.71 2.10 5.66
C PRO A 27 -11.34 2.52 6.23
N GLY A 28 -10.51 3.17 5.41
CA GLY A 28 -9.15 3.56 5.77
C GLY A 28 -8.09 2.52 5.38
N MET A 29 -6.84 2.85 5.66
CA MET A 29 -5.69 2.00 5.40
C MET A 29 -4.65 2.14 6.51
N SER A 30 -3.81 1.13 6.66
CA SER A 30 -2.58 1.18 7.44
C SER A 30 -1.37 1.09 6.52
N VAL A 31 -0.28 1.73 6.92
CA VAL A 31 0.98 1.75 6.16
C VAL A 31 2.09 1.22 7.04
N SER A 32 2.93 0.34 6.48
CA SER A 32 4.12 -0.20 7.14
C SER A 32 5.35 0.04 6.27
N ASP A 33 6.46 0.42 6.90
CA ASP A 33 7.77 0.46 6.25
C ASP A 33 8.31 -0.96 6.09
N CYS A 34 8.78 -1.29 4.89
CA CYS A 34 9.31 -2.61 4.57
C CYS A 34 10.55 -2.50 3.67
N GLU A 35 11.36 -3.55 3.68
CA GLU A 35 12.46 -3.74 2.75
C GLU A 35 12.26 -5.05 2.01
N GLY A 36 12.68 -5.11 0.75
CA GLY A 36 12.51 -6.28 -0.10
C GLY A 36 13.48 -6.29 -1.26
N PHE A 37 13.51 -7.41 -1.97
CA PHE A 37 14.36 -7.60 -3.14
C PHE A 37 13.49 -7.74 -4.38
N ASP A 38 13.88 -7.03 -5.42
CA ASP A 38 13.33 -7.20 -6.76
C ASP A 38 14.13 -8.32 -7.45
N GLY A 39 13.64 -8.86 -8.58
CA GLY A 39 14.37 -9.88 -9.36
C GLY A 39 15.82 -9.52 -9.73
N ASP A 40 16.16 -8.23 -9.69
CA ASP A 40 17.51 -7.70 -9.91
C ASP A 40 18.41 -7.70 -8.66
N SER A 41 18.03 -8.38 -7.58
CA SER A 41 18.87 -8.65 -6.39
C SER A 41 19.36 -7.42 -5.59
N HIS A 42 18.82 -6.23 -5.84
CA HIS A 42 19.11 -5.04 -5.04
C HIS A 42 18.02 -4.88 -3.98
N GLY A 43 18.42 -4.88 -2.70
CA GLY A 43 17.51 -4.56 -1.60
C GLY A 43 17.00 -3.14 -1.75
N ARG A 44 15.68 -2.96 -1.77
CA ARG A 44 15.02 -1.66 -1.88
C ARG A 44 14.00 -1.50 -0.76
N ARG A 45 13.80 -0.26 -0.35
CA ARG A 45 12.79 0.13 0.63
C ARG A 45 11.47 0.38 -0.07
N PHE A 46 10.40 -0.16 0.50
CA PHE A 46 9.03 -0.05 0.01
C PHE A 46 8.09 0.31 1.16
N HIS A 47 6.90 0.78 0.82
CA HIS A 47 5.80 0.82 1.77
C HIS A 47 4.82 -0.30 1.44
N ALA A 48 4.37 -1.00 2.48
CA ALA A 48 3.23 -1.90 2.39
C ALA A 48 1.97 -1.14 2.82
N VAL A 49 1.00 -1.02 1.90
CA VAL A 49 -0.32 -0.46 2.18
C VAL A 49 -1.29 -1.61 2.42
N HIS A 50 -2.02 -1.54 3.53
CA HIS A 50 -2.99 -2.54 3.97
C HIS A 50 -4.36 -1.92 4.11
N THR A 51 -5.38 -2.47 3.44
CA THR A 51 -6.76 -2.04 3.62
C THR A 51 -7.72 -3.22 3.66
N LYS A 52 -8.79 -3.09 4.45
CA LYS A 52 -9.86 -4.08 4.51
C LYS A 52 -10.92 -3.68 3.48
N LYS A 53 -11.29 -4.58 2.57
CA LYS A 53 -12.45 -4.34 1.71
C LYS A 53 -13.72 -4.63 2.51
N ALA A 54 -14.50 -3.58 2.81
CA ALA A 54 -15.88 -3.73 3.27
C ALA A 54 -16.74 -4.24 2.09
N HIS A 55 -17.64 -5.18 2.37
CA HIS A 55 -18.52 -5.81 1.37
C HIS A 55 -19.59 -4.83 0.88
#